data_AF-W4Q5I5-F1
#
_entry.id   AF-W4Q5I5-F1
#
_cell.length_a   1.000
_cell.length_b   1.000
_cell.length_c   1.000
_cell.angle_alpha   90.00
_cell.angle_beta   90.00
_cell.angle_gamma   90.00
#
_symmetry.space_group_name_H-M   'P 1'
#
loop_
_entity.id
_entity.type
_entity.pdbx_description
1 polymer ?
#
loop_
_entity_poly.entity_id
_entity_poly.type
_entity_poly.pdbx_seq_one_letter_code
_entity_poly.pdbx_strand_id
1 'polypeptide(L)'
;MKKLVVKGSFIGIILLLGALFGVQMMNEHLGVSQPVPLQNENNEEVKNEIEQPKKNELVEKRQQVEDVGRFNFFSDLGNHIAGGFNYISRAVLSQIMSFVDNVLNG
;
A
#
# COMPACT_ATOMS: atom_id res chain seq x y z
N MET A 1 -16.84 9.76 27.01
CA MET A 1 -15.67 9.77 26.10
C MET A 1 -15.70 8.63 25.07
N LYS A 2 -15.77 7.35 25.46
CA LYS A 2 -15.77 6.20 24.51
C LYS A 2 -16.80 6.31 23.36
N LYS A 3 -18.04 6.70 23.66
CA LYS A 3 -19.11 6.86 22.65
C LYS A 3 -18.84 7.97 21.62
N LEU A 4 -18.15 9.04 22.01
CA LEU A 4 -17.78 10.13 21.09
C LEU A 4 -16.61 9.72 20.20
N VAL A 5 -15.62 9.01 20.75
CA VAL A 5 -14.50 8.45 19.98
C VAL A 5 -14.99 7.45 18.93
N VAL A 6 -15.92 6.55 19.30
CA VAL A 6 -16.51 5.58 18.36
C VAL A 6 -17.29 6.29 17.25
N LYS A 7 -18.12 7.29 17.59
CA LYS A 7 -18.84 8.09 16.58
C LYS A 7 -17.90 8.85 15.65
N GLY A 8 -16.84 9.46 16.20
CA GLY A 8 -15.82 10.16 15.42
C GLY A 8 -15.07 9.23 14.47
N SER A 9 -14.68 8.04 14.95
CA SER A 9 -14.02 7.02 14.12
C SER A 9 -14.94 6.52 13.01
N PHE A 10 -16.23 6.31 13.29
CA PHE A 10 -17.19 5.84 12.29
C PHE A 10 -17.43 6.87 11.19
N ILE A 11 -17.57 8.16 11.56
CA ILE A 11 -17.66 9.27 10.61
C ILE A 11 -16.39 9.36 9.76
N GLY A 12 -15.22 9.22 10.39
CA GLY A 12 -13.94 9.20 9.69
C GLY A 12 -13.85 8.11 8.62
N ILE A 13 -14.29 6.88 8.94
CA ILE A 13 -14.30 5.76 7.99
C ILE A 13 -15.27 6.03 6.82
N ILE A 14 -16.45 6.56 7.09
CA ILE A 14 -17.43 6.91 6.05
C ILE A 14 -16.87 7.97 5.09
N LEU A 15 -16.23 9.01 5.63
CA LEU A 15 -15.58 10.04 4.82
C LEU A 15 -14.46 9.48 3.95
N LEU A 16 -13.66 8.56 4.50
CA LEU A 16 -12.57 7.90 3.78
C LEU A 16 -13.10 7.04 2.63
N LEU A 17 -14.15 6.26 2.88
CA LEU A 17 -14.82 5.46 1.84
C LEU A 17 -15.41 6.36 0.74
N GLY A 18 -16.07 7.46 1.12
CA GLY A 18 -16.61 8.43 0.16
C GLY A 18 -15.53 9.07 -0.72
N ALA A 19 -14.38 9.42 -0.13
CA ALA A 19 -13.23 9.94 -0.87
C ALA A 19 -12.67 8.91 -1.87
N LEU A 20 -12.53 7.65 -1.46
CA LEU A 20 -12.07 6.57 -2.33
C LEU A 20 -13.03 6.33 -3.50
N PHE A 21 -14.34 6.32 -3.24
CA PHE A 21 -15.36 6.24 -4.30
C PHE A 21 -15.28 7.41 -5.28
N GLY A 22 -15.06 8.64 -4.77
CA GLY A 22 -14.90 9.83 -5.60
C GLY A 22 -13.66 9.75 -6.50
N VAL A 23 -12.53 9.29 -5.96
CA VAL A 23 -11.29 9.08 -6.75
C VAL A 23 -11.51 8.01 -7.82
N GLN A 24 -12.20 6.91 -7.50
CA GLN A 24 -12.48 5.86 -8.48
C GLN A 24 -13.39 6.38 -9.60
N MET A 25 -14.47 7.08 -9.27
CA MET A 25 -15.36 7.72 -10.26
C MET A 25 -14.61 8.70 -11.16
N MET A 26 -13.70 9.48 -10.59
CA MET A 26 -12.89 10.44 -11.33
C MET A 26 -11.86 9.75 -12.22
N ASN A 27 -11.20 8.69 -11.75
CA ASN A 27 -10.28 7.88 -12.54
C ASN A 27 -10.97 7.20 -13.72
N GLU A 28 -12.21 6.74 -13.53
CA GLU A 28 -13.03 6.16 -14.60
C GLU A 28 -13.43 7.23 -15.63
N HIS A 29 -13.86 8.43 -15.18
CA HIS A 29 -14.19 9.54 -16.09
C HIS A 29 -12.98 10.05 -16.88
N LEU A 30 -11.81 10.10 -16.24
CA LEU A 30 -10.57 10.55 -16.87
C LEU A 30 -9.91 9.46 -17.74
N GLY A 31 -10.50 8.26 -17.80
CA GLY A 31 -9.93 7.14 -18.57
C GLY A 31 -8.58 6.64 -18.04
N VAL A 32 -8.17 7.07 -16.85
CA VAL A 32 -6.90 6.66 -16.19
C VAL A 32 -6.96 5.17 -15.78
N SER A 33 -8.16 4.60 -15.68
CA SER A 33 -8.38 3.17 -15.50
C SER A 33 -8.05 2.33 -16.74
N GLN A 34 -7.92 2.94 -17.91
CA GLN A 34 -7.47 2.24 -19.11
C GLN A 34 -5.94 2.30 -19.17
N PRO A 35 -5.24 1.15 -19.14
CA PRO A 35 -3.81 1.15 -19.34
C PRO A 35 -3.51 1.72 -20.73
N VAL A 36 -2.71 2.78 -20.77
CA VAL A 36 -2.22 3.33 -22.05
C VAL A 36 -1.47 2.19 -22.74
N PRO A 37 -1.82 1.85 -24.00
CA PRO A 37 -1.09 0.81 -24.73
C PRO A 37 0.38 1.23 -24.79
N LEU A 38 1.26 0.35 -24.30
CA LEU A 38 2.70 0.50 -24.49
C LEU A 38 2.92 0.68 -25.99
N GLN A 39 3.41 1.86 -26.40
CA GLN A 39 3.94 2.04 -27.74
C GLN A 39 5.12 1.09 -27.86
N ASN A 40 4.88 -0.10 -28.42
CA ASN A 40 5.96 -0.91 -28.94
C ASN A 40 6.51 -0.11 -30.12
N GLU A 41 7.63 0.59 -29.90
CA GLU A 41 8.45 1.14 -30.98
C GLU A 41 8.89 -0.04 -31.86
N ASN A 42 8.08 -0.38 -32.85
CA ASN A 42 8.44 -1.26 -33.95
C ASN A 42 8.02 -0.57 -35.24
N ASN A 43 8.74 0.52 -35.54
CA ASN A 43 9.04 0.88 -36.91
C ASN A 43 10.54 0.62 -37.09
N GLU A 44 10.81 -0.50 -37.76
CA GLU A 44 11.97 -0.85 -38.59
C GLU A 44 13.31 -0.11 -38.39
N GLU A 45 14.31 -0.94 -38.04
CA GLU A 45 15.73 -0.86 -38.43
C GLU A 45 16.54 0.41 -38.12
N VAL A 46 17.13 0.44 -36.91
CA VAL A 46 18.53 0.90 -36.77
C VAL A 46 19.33 -0.18 -36.07
N LYS A 47 20.03 -0.97 -36.88
CA LYS A 47 21.19 -1.76 -36.50
C LYS A 47 22.22 -0.81 -35.87
N ASN A 48 22.49 -0.89 -34.57
CA ASN A 48 23.84 -0.89 -33.99
C ASN A 48 23.82 -0.89 -32.45
N GLU A 49 24.71 -1.74 -31.93
CA GLU A 49 25.30 -1.75 -30.59
C GLU A 49 24.45 -2.28 -29.42
N ILE A 50 24.71 -3.56 -29.16
CA ILE A 50 24.60 -4.20 -27.85
C ILE A 50 25.50 -3.42 -26.88
N GLU A 51 24.96 -2.39 -26.22
CA GLU A 51 25.58 -1.86 -25.01
C GLU A 51 25.40 -2.87 -23.89
N GLN A 52 26.46 -3.61 -23.61
CA GLN A 52 26.55 -4.38 -22.37
C GLN A 52 26.30 -3.45 -21.18
N PRO A 53 25.43 -3.82 -20.22
CA PRO A 53 25.21 -2.98 -19.05
C PRO A 53 26.54 -2.87 -18.28
N LYS A 54 27.16 -1.69 -18.31
CA LYS A 54 28.34 -1.38 -17.51
C LYS A 54 27.97 -1.62 -16.05
N LYS A 55 28.53 -2.68 -15.46
CA LYS A 55 28.38 -3.04 -14.03
C LYS A 55 28.57 -1.85 -13.08
N ASN A 56 29.30 -0.82 -13.49
CA ASN A 56 29.57 0.37 -12.69
C ASN A 56 28.33 1.27 -12.49
N GLU A 57 27.40 1.38 -13.45
CA GLU A 57 26.17 2.18 -13.27
C GLU A 57 25.19 1.55 -12.26
N LEU A 58 25.16 0.23 -12.17
CA LEU A 58 24.36 -0.49 -11.17
C LEU A 58 24.91 -0.34 -9.75
N VAL A 59 26.23 -0.15 -9.62
CA VAL A 59 26.89 0.11 -8.33
C VAL A 59 26.65 1.56 -7.90
N GLU A 60 26.73 2.51 -8.83
CA GLU A 60 26.43 3.92 -8.57
C GLU A 60 24.97 4.14 -8.19
N LYS A 61 24.00 3.52 -8.88
CA LYS A 61 22.58 3.58 -8.50
C LYS A 61 22.28 2.88 -7.17
N ARG A 62 23.03 1.82 -6.80
CA ARG A 62 22.92 1.20 -5.47
C ARG A 62 23.41 2.13 -4.37
N GLN A 63 24.56 2.77 -4.56
CA GLN A 63 25.11 3.75 -3.61
C GLN A 63 24.19 4.97 -3.50
N GLN A 64 23.63 5.44 -4.61
CA GLN A 64 22.67 6.53 -4.58
C GLN A 64 21.41 6.13 -3.79
N VAL A 65 20.87 4.91 -3.94
CA VAL A 65 19.74 4.39 -3.13
C VAL A 65 20.09 4.18 -1.64
N GLU A 66 21.37 4.06 -1.31
CA GLU A 66 21.89 3.98 0.05
C GLU A 66 22.10 5.39 0.67
N ASP A 67 22.53 6.37 -0.14
CA ASP A 67 22.76 7.77 0.25
C ASP A 67 21.49 8.64 0.25
N VAL A 68 20.59 8.51 -0.74
CA VAL A 68 19.19 8.97 -0.62
C VAL A 68 18.45 7.95 0.22
N GLY A 69 18.78 7.96 1.51
CA GLY A 69 18.15 7.17 2.55
C GLY A 69 16.69 6.96 2.23
N ARG A 70 16.36 5.69 1.93
CA ARG A 70 14.99 5.19 1.84
C ARG A 70 14.21 5.84 2.97
N PHE A 71 13.38 6.79 2.59
CA PHE A 71 12.58 7.61 3.47
C PHE A 71 11.95 6.75 4.57
N ASN A 72 12.51 6.88 5.78
CA ASN A 72 12.16 6.10 6.96
C ASN A 72 10.68 6.23 7.37
N PHE A 73 9.95 7.20 6.82
CA PHE A 73 8.54 7.42 7.15
C PHE A 73 7.63 6.23 6.80
N PHE A 74 7.73 5.68 5.58
CA PHE A 74 6.86 4.56 5.18
C PHE A 74 7.26 3.24 5.84
N SER A 75 8.55 3.06 6.13
CA SER A 75 9.06 1.87 6.83
C SER A 75 8.70 1.91 8.31
N ASP A 76 8.86 3.06 8.99
CA ASP A 76 8.49 3.23 10.39
C ASP A 76 6.97 3.19 10.58
N LEU A 77 6.22 3.83 9.67
CA LEU A 77 4.76 3.74 9.65
C LEU A 77 4.31 2.30 9.40
N GLY A 78 4.93 1.60 8.46
CA GLY A 78 4.68 0.17 8.20
C GLY A 78 4.96 -0.70 9.42
N ASN A 79 6.08 -0.48 10.11
CA ASN A 79 6.44 -1.21 11.32
C ASN A 79 5.45 -0.96 12.47
N HIS A 80 5.01 0.29 12.66
CA HIS A 80 3.99 0.61 13.67
C HIS A 80 2.60 0.05 13.33
N ILE A 81 2.20 0.12 12.06
CA ILE A 81 0.94 -0.48 11.59
C ILE A 81 0.98 -2.00 11.76
N ALA A 82 2.08 -2.65 11.36
CA ALA A 82 2.24 -4.09 11.48
C ALA A 82 2.21 -4.56 12.94
N GLY A 83 2.90 -3.82 13.84
CA GLY A 83 2.86 -4.09 15.27
C GLY A 83 1.46 -3.95 15.87
N GLY A 84 0.76 -2.86 15.54
CA GLY A 84 -0.62 -2.61 15.99
C GLY A 84 -1.61 -3.64 15.46
N PHE A 85 -1.49 -4.03 14.20
CA PHE A 85 -2.35 -5.03 13.57
C PHE A 85 -2.18 -6.41 14.20
N ASN A 86 -0.94 -6.81 14.52
CA ASN A 86 -0.67 -8.07 15.20
C ASN A 86 -1.33 -8.12 16.59
N TYR A 87 -1.19 -7.03 17.37
CA TYR A 87 -1.82 -6.93 18.69
C TYR A 87 -3.35 -7.00 18.61
N ILE A 88 -3.96 -6.23 17.70
CA ILE A 88 -5.42 -6.22 17.50
C ILE A 88 -5.91 -7.59 17.03
N SER A 89 -5.20 -8.21 16.08
CA SER A 89 -5.55 -9.54 15.56
C SER A 89 -5.56 -10.59 16.68
N ARG A 90 -4.53 -10.62 17.53
CA ARG A 90 -4.48 -11.52 18.69
C ARG A 90 -5.59 -11.26 19.69
N ALA A 91 -5.88 -9.99 20.00
CA ALA A 91 -6.94 -9.62 20.92
C ALA A 91 -8.33 -10.06 20.41
N VAL A 92 -8.60 -9.84 19.12
CA VAL A 92 -9.85 -10.28 18.48
C VAL A 92 -9.96 -11.81 18.49
N LEU A 93 -8.89 -12.52 18.13
CA LEU A 93 -8.89 -13.99 18.12
C LEU A 93 -9.14 -14.56 19.52
N SER A 94 -8.51 -13.98 20.54
CA SER A 94 -8.72 -14.35 21.94
C SER A 94 -10.16 -14.12 22.36
N GLN A 95 -10.77 -13.00 21.95
CA GLN A 95 -12.12 -12.66 22.32
C GLN A 95 -13.16 -13.57 21.64
N ILE A 96 -12.89 -14.00 20.40
CA ILE A 96 -13.68 -15.03 19.71
C ILE A 96 -13.55 -16.37 20.43
N MET A 97 -12.33 -16.82 20.79
CA MET A 97 -12.16 -18.06 21.54
C MET A 97 -12.90 -18.03 22.89
N SER A 98 -12.77 -16.95 23.66
CA SER A 98 -13.48 -16.82 24.93
C SER A 98 -15.00 -16.77 24.76
N PHE A 99 -15.50 -16.18 23.67
CA PHE A 99 -16.92 -16.21 23.36
C PHE A 99 -17.39 -17.63 23.04
N VAL A 100 -16.65 -18.36 22.21
CA VAL A 100 -16.95 -19.75 21.85
C VAL A 100 -16.93 -20.65 23.08
N ASP A 101 -15.92 -20.50 23.94
CA ASP A 101 -15.79 -21.25 25.19
C ASP A 101 -16.99 -20.98 26.12
N ASN A 102 -17.37 -19.71 26.31
CA ASN A 102 -18.54 -19.34 27.12
C ASN A 102 -19.88 -19.81 26.55
N VAL A 103 -19.99 -20.05 25.24
CA VAL A 103 -21.23 -20.49 24.58
C VAL A 103 -21.33 -22.01 24.52
N LEU A 104 -20.20 -22.71 24.42
CA LEU A 104 -20.17 -24.17 24.37
C LEU A 104 -20.07 -24.82 25.75
N ASN A 105 -19.39 -24.16 26.69
CA ASN A 105 -19.18 -24.67 28.05
C ASN A 105 -19.98 -23.90 29.12
N GLY A 106 -20.71 -22.85 28.75
CA GLY A 106 -21.73 -22.19 29.58
C GLY A 106 -23.12 -22.72 29.26
#